data_AF-A0A7J4B3B2-F1
#
_entry.id   AF-A0A7J4B3B2-F1
#
_cell.length_a   1.000
_cell.length_b   1.000
_cell.length_c   1.000
_cell.angle_alpha   90.00
_cell.angle_beta   90.00
_cell.angle_gamma   90.00
#
_symmetry.space_group_name_H-M   'P 1'
#
loop_
_entity.id
_entity.type
_entity.pdbx_description
1 polymer ?
#
loop_
_entity_poly.entity_id
_entity_poly.type
_entity_poly.pdbx_seq_one_letter_code
_entity_poly.pdbx_strand_id
1 'polypeptide(L)' 'MRGQISIEMILVLAAILAIAFILVTQLQKTAAKAGETVENRSNAILGVGNTSGLLDSGQPCTSDSECKSGSCVFNTCS' A
#
# COMPACT_ATOMS: atom_id res chain seq x y z
N MET A 1 -34.13 -30.53 33.51
CA MET A 1 -34.35 -29.70 32.29
C MET A 1 -34.42 -28.20 32.63
N ARG A 2 -33.45 -27.66 33.40
CA ARG A 2 -33.41 -26.23 33.79
C ARG A 2 -32.08 -25.52 33.45
N GLY A 3 -31.13 -26.23 32.83
CA GLY A 3 -29.83 -25.68 32.37
C GLY A 3 -29.64 -25.65 30.85
N GLN A 4 -30.57 -26.20 30.06
CA GLN A 4 -30.44 -26.33 28.61
C GLN A 4 -30.51 -24.96 27.90
N ILE A 5 -31.40 -24.06 28.36
CA ILE A 5 -31.63 -22.77 27.71
C ILE A 5 -30.42 -21.82 27.88
N SER A 6 -29.64 -21.97 28.95
CA SER A 6 -28.55 -21.06 29.26
C SER A 6 -27.29 -21.29 28.42
N ILE A 7 -27.07 -22.54 27.96
CA ILE A 7 -25.85 -22.89 27.23
C ILE A 7 -25.99 -22.66 25.72
N GLU A 8 -27.19 -22.87 25.17
CA GLU A 8 -27.42 -22.69 23.74
C GLU A 8 -27.30 -21.22 23.33
N MET A 9 -27.79 -20.29 24.15
CA MET A 9 -27.60 -18.85 23.92
C MET A 9 -26.13 -18.44 23.97
N ILE A 10 -25.33 -19.04 24.86
CA ILE A 10 -23.89 -18.77 24.95
C ILE A 10 -23.15 -19.34 23.72
N LEU A 11 -23.53 -20.53 23.26
CA LEU A 11 -22.97 -21.14 22.04
C LEU A 11 -23.28 -20.32 20.79
N VAL A 12 -24.50 -19.80 20.67
CA VAL A 12 -24.89 -18.91 19.56
C VAL A 12 -24.09 -17.61 19.61
N LEU A 13 -23.92 -17.00 20.78
CA LEU A 13 -23.13 -15.78 20.93
C LEU A 13 -21.65 -15.99 20.56
N ALA A 14 -21.06 -17.12 21.00
CA ALA A 14 -19.69 -17.49 20.68
C ALA A 14 -19.48 -17.72 19.17
N ALA A 15 -20.45 -18.34 18.49
CA ALA A 15 -20.41 -18.54 17.04
C ALA A 15 -20.42 -17.21 16.27
N ILE A 16 -21.25 -16.25 16.67
CA ILE A 16 -21.33 -14.93 16.04
C ILE A 16 -20.00 -14.17 16.23
N LEU A 17 -19.44 -14.19 17.44
CA LEU A 17 -18.16 -13.55 17.74
C LEU A 17 -17.00 -14.17 16.95
N ALA A 18 -16.98 -15.49 16.79
CA ALA A 18 -15.97 -16.19 15.99
C ALA A 18 -16.03 -15.78 14.51
N ILE A 19 -17.23 -15.69 13.92
CA ILE A 19 -17.42 -15.26 12.53
C ILE A 19 -16.94 -13.81 12.36
N ALA A 20 -17.28 -12.91 13.29
CA ALA A 20 -16.82 -11.53 13.26
C ALA A 20 -15.28 -11.43 13.32
N PHE A 21 -14.63 -12.22 14.18
CA PHE A 21 -13.18 -12.26 14.30
C PHE A 21 -12.50 -12.74 13.01
N ILE A 22 -13.03 -13.80 12.39
CA ILE A 22 -12.53 -14.32 11.11
C ILE A 22 -12.60 -13.24 10.03
N LEU A 23 -13.72 -12.53 9.91
CA LEU A 23 -13.89 -11.44 8.94
C LEU A 23 -12.86 -10.32 9.16
N VAL A 24 -12.62 -9.91 10.40
CA VAL A 24 -11.59 -8.90 10.72
C VAL A 24 -10.19 -9.36 10.28
N THR A 25 -9.82 -10.62 10.53
CA THR A 25 -8.50 -11.13 10.10
C THR A 25 -8.36 -11.23 8.59
N GLN A 26 -9.45 -11.53 7.86
CA GLN A 26 -9.48 -11.54 6.39
C GLN A 26 -9.40 -10.13 5.81
N LEU A 27 -10.07 -9.15 6.45
CA LEU A 27 -9.98 -7.74 6.09
C LEU A 27 -8.57 -7.19 6.33
N GLN A 28 -7.89 -7.58 7.41
CA GLN A 28 -6.50 -7.19 7.66
C GLN A 28 -5.54 -7.77 6.61
N LYS A 29 -5.69 -9.05 6.24
CA LYS A 29 -4.92 -9.67 5.14
C LYS A 29 -5.22 -9.03 3.77
N THR A 30 -6.47 -8.63 3.54
CA THR A 30 -6.89 -7.94 2.31
C THR A 30 -6.34 -6.51 2.26
N ALA A 31 -6.34 -5.79 3.38
CA ALA A 31 -5.74 -4.47 3.50
C ALA A 31 -4.20 -4.51 3.37
N ALA A 32 -3.53 -5.52 3.93
CA ALA A 32 -2.09 -5.72 3.75
C ALA A 32 -1.74 -6.04 2.28
N LYS A 33 -2.54 -6.89 1.62
CA LYS A 33 -2.33 -7.25 0.20
C LYS A 33 -2.73 -6.12 -0.77
N ALA A 34 -3.70 -5.29 -0.38
CA ALA A 34 -4.00 -4.04 -1.04
C ALA A 34 -2.88 -3.02 -0.81
N GLY A 35 -2.27 -2.95 0.37
CA GLY A 35 -1.12 -2.10 0.66
C GLY A 35 0.09 -2.43 -0.23
N GLU A 36 0.42 -3.70 -0.42
CA GLU A 36 1.54 -4.11 -1.26
C GLU A 36 1.27 -3.92 -2.77
N THR A 37 0.02 -4.15 -3.22
CA THR A 37 -0.38 -3.90 -4.62
C THR A 37 -0.56 -2.41 -4.90
N VAL A 38 -1.03 -1.62 -3.92
CA VAL A 38 -1.13 -0.16 -3.99
C VAL A 38 0.25 0.46 -3.86
N GLU A 39 1.20 -0.07 -3.10
CA GLU A 39 2.57 0.45 -3.05
C GLU A 39 3.30 0.20 -4.37
N ASN A 40 3.16 -1.01 -4.93
CA ASN A 40 3.74 -1.37 -6.23
C ASN A 40 3.08 -0.62 -7.41
N ARG A 41 1.77 -0.34 -7.34
CA ARG A 41 1.08 0.50 -8.34
C ARG A 41 1.14 2.00 -8.06
N SER A 42 1.34 2.45 -6.83
CA SER A 42 1.53 3.87 -6.51
C SER A 42 2.91 4.32 -6.99
N ASN A 43 3.93 3.46 -6.91
CA ASN A 43 5.22 3.74 -7.55
C ASN A 43 5.13 3.76 -9.09
N ALA A 44 4.11 3.10 -9.68
CA ALA A 44 3.86 3.10 -11.12
C ALA A 44 2.87 4.19 -11.60
N ILE A 45 2.03 4.76 -10.72
CA ILE A 45 0.93 5.67 -11.06
C ILE A 45 1.12 7.07 -10.44
N LEU A 46 1.75 7.20 -9.26
CA LEU A 46 2.26 8.48 -8.76
C LEU A 46 3.58 8.82 -9.43
N GLY A 47 3.55 8.96 -10.76
CA GLY A 47 4.55 9.72 -11.53
C GLY A 47 4.55 11.22 -11.15
N VAL A 48 4.44 11.52 -9.85
CA VAL A 48 4.51 12.80 -9.17
C VAL A 48 5.03 12.50 -7.75
N GLY A 49 6.35 12.31 -7.62
CA GLY A 49 7.01 12.38 -6.31
C GLY A 49 8.16 11.42 -6.03
N ASN A 50 9.23 11.44 -6.85
CA ASN A 50 10.60 11.18 -6.39
C ASN A 50 10.91 9.81 -5.70
N THR A 51 11.18 8.77 -6.49
CA THR A 51 12.22 7.78 -6.12
C THR A 51 13.29 7.63 -7.21
N SER A 52 13.58 8.75 -7.89
CA SER A 52 14.84 9.14 -8.53
C SER A 52 14.60 10.54 -9.11
N GLY A 53 14.58 11.56 -8.25
CA GLY A 53 14.33 12.96 -8.60
C GLY A 53 15.47 13.58 -9.38
N LEU A 54 15.76 13.00 -10.54
CA LEU A 54 16.69 13.51 -11.52
C LEU A 54 16.05 13.41 -12.91
N LEU A 55 16.14 14.49 -13.67
CA LEU A 55 15.72 14.66 -15.06
C LEU A 55 16.43 13.66 -15.98
N ASP A 56 15.68 13.07 -16.91
CA ASP A 56 16.21 12.18 -17.95
C ASP A 56 16.99 12.96 -19.02
N SER A 57 17.84 12.27 -19.79
CA SER A 57 18.63 12.88 -20.88
C SER A 57 17.73 13.57 -21.91
N GLY A 58 18.09 14.79 -22.30
CA GLY A 58 17.30 15.65 -23.19
C GLY A 58 16.36 16.62 -22.49
N GLN A 59 16.25 16.58 -21.16
CA GLN A 59 15.46 17.54 -20.38
C GLN A 59 16.27 18.77 -19.96
N PRO A 60 15.63 19.96 -19.84
CA PRO A 60 16.30 21.18 -19.42
C PRO A 60 16.79 21.09 -17.97
N CYS A 61 17.98 21.60 -17.69
CA CYS A 61 18.59 21.51 -16.36
C CYS A 61 19.37 22.77 -16.01
N THR A 62 19.48 23.03 -14.71
CA THR A 62 20.22 24.16 -14.14
C THR A 62 21.51 23.72 -13.48
N SER A 63 21.61 22.45 -13.07
CA SER A 63 22.78 21.86 -12.40
C SER A 63 22.88 20.34 -12.62
N ASP A 64 24.09 19.80 -12.56
CA ASP A 64 24.39 18.38 -12.80
C ASP A 64 23.62 17.42 -11.88
N SER A 65 23.36 17.83 -10.63
CA SER A 65 22.62 17.07 -9.63
C SER A 65 21.14 16.89 -9.94
N GLU A 66 20.63 17.68 -10.89
CA GLU A 66 19.27 17.56 -11.38
C GLU A 66 19.18 16.48 -12.46
N CYS A 67 20.28 16.03 -13.07
CA CYS A 67 20.28 15.10 -14.20
C CYS A 67 20.58 13.67 -13.76
N LYS A 68 19.84 12.68 -14.27
CA LYS A 68 20.00 11.27 -13.89
C LYS A 68 21.37 10.71 -14.26
N SER A 69 21.95 11.24 -15.32
CA SER A 69 23.32 10.99 -15.75
C SER A 69 24.39 11.69 -14.90
N GLY A 70 23.98 12.64 -14.06
CA GLY A 70 24.88 13.48 -13.27
C GLY A 70 25.61 14.54 -14.11
N SER A 71 25.08 14.90 -15.28
CA SER A 71 25.70 15.89 -16.18
C SER A 71 24.65 16.75 -16.87
N CYS A 72 24.75 18.05 -16.67
CA CYS A 72 23.95 19.10 -17.27
C CYS A 72 24.80 19.89 -18.27
N VAL A 73 24.62 19.60 -19.56
CA VAL A 73 25.45 20.16 -20.64
C VAL A 73 24.57 21.02 -21.54
N PHE A 74 24.95 22.28 -21.79
CA PHE A 74 24.14 23.23 -22.57
C PHE A 74 22.69 23.38 -22.05
N ASN A 75 22.50 23.42 -20.72
CA ASN A 75 21.17 23.48 -20.10
C ASN A 75 20.29 22.27 -20.47
N THR A 76 20.90 21.12 -20.77
CA THR A 76 20.19 19.88 -21.08
C THR A 76 20.90 18.71 -20.41
N CYS A 77 20.16 17.81 -19.78
CA CYS A 77 20.72 16.60 -19.20
C CYS A 77 21.27 15.71 -20.31
N SER A 78 22.53 15.27 -20.18
CA SER A 78 23.20 14.42 -21.16
C SER A 78 23.55 13.09 -20.54
#